data_AF-A0A942P765-F1
#
_entry.id   AF-A0A942P765-F1
#
_cell.length_a   1.000
_cell.length_b   1.000
_cell.length_c   1.000
_cell.angle_alpha   90.00
_cell.angle_beta   90.00
_cell.angle_gamma   90.00
#
_symmetry.space_group_name_H-M   'P 1'
#
loop_
_entity.id
_entity.type
_entity.pdbx_description
1 polymer ?
#
loop_
_entity_poly.entity_id
_entity_poly.type
_entity_poly.pdbx_seq_one_letter_code
_entity_poly.pdbx_strand_id
1 'polypeptide(L)'
;IGRKDMELYGRRGVIYADNRNDLRLRMAKGYDGFTETVLKLPEQASPYDDPFSYFKAVIRKEITMQPYDLSSFENNLIVMEILDAARRSAKTGTTIRLK
;
A
#
# COMPACT_ATOMS: atom_id res chain seq x y z
N ILE A 1 8.29 10.97 -13.74
CA ILE A 1 8.74 10.69 -12.35
C ILE A 1 7.54 10.15 -11.61
N GLY A 2 7.46 8.83 -11.41
CA GLY A 2 6.36 8.22 -10.66
C GLY A 2 6.70 8.25 -9.18
N ARG A 3 6.03 9.12 -8.42
CA ARG A 3 6.09 9.08 -6.95
C ARG A 3 5.11 8.02 -6.46
N LYS A 4 5.63 7.05 -5.71
CA LYS A 4 4.86 6.12 -4.87
C LYS A 4 5.37 6.29 -3.43
N ASP A 5 5.35 7.52 -2.95
CA ASP A 5 5.61 7.84 -1.56
C ASP A 5 4.33 7.60 -0.74
N MET A 6 4.51 7.20 0.52
CA MET A 6 3.42 7.05 1.47
C MET A 6 3.89 7.53 2.84
N GLU A 7 3.01 8.23 3.55
CA GLU A 7 3.25 8.68 4.91
C GLU A 7 2.12 8.19 5.81
N LEU A 8 2.48 7.59 6.95
CA LEU A 8 1.53 7.12 7.95
C LEU A 8 1.81 7.82 9.28
N TYR A 9 0.89 8.70 9.67
CA TYR A 9 0.96 9.45 10.92
C TYR A 9 0.18 8.73 12.02
N GLY A 10 0.90 8.21 13.00
CA GLY A 10 0.35 7.60 14.20
C GLY A 10 0.45 8.51 15.42
N ARG A 11 -0.19 8.11 16.50
CA ARG A 11 -0.17 8.86 17.78
C ARG A 11 1.22 8.93 18.44
N ARG A 12 2.11 7.96 18.14
CA ARG A 12 3.41 7.80 18.79
C ARG A 12 4.60 8.03 17.85
N GLY A 13 4.33 8.24 16.57
CA GLY A 13 5.36 8.26 15.55
C GLY A 13 4.79 8.30 14.15
N VAL A 14 5.70 8.36 13.18
CA VAL A 14 5.39 8.50 11.76
C VAL A 14 6.24 7.53 10.96
N ILE A 15 5.66 6.94 9.92
CA ILE A 15 6.37 6.13 8.94
C ILE A 15 6.36 6.87 7.61
N TYR A 16 7.53 7.03 7.00
CA TYR A 16 7.70 7.54 5.64
C TYR A 16 8.21 6.42 4.76
N ALA A 17 7.46 6.03 3.74
CA ALA A 17 7.95 5.23 2.63
C ALA A 17 8.31 6.19 1.51
N ASP A 18 9.58 6.56 1.41
CA ASP A 18 10.04 7.57 0.45
C ASP A 18 10.03 7.02 -0.99
N ASN A 19 10.23 5.71 -1.13
CA ASN A 19 10.11 4.97 -2.38
C ASN A 19 9.90 3.46 -2.11
N ARG A 20 10.06 2.62 -3.15
CA ARG A 20 9.86 1.16 -3.05
C ARG A 20 10.79 0.45 -2.04
N ASN A 21 11.97 1.01 -1.74
CA ASN A 21 12.97 0.38 -0.85
C ASN A 21 13.32 1.20 0.39
N ASP A 22 13.17 2.53 0.36
CA ASP A 22 13.60 3.39 1.47
C ASP A 22 12.44 3.71 2.41
N LEU A 23 12.57 3.28 3.67
CA LEU A 23 11.59 3.51 4.73
C LEU A 23 12.25 4.23 5.91
N ARG A 24 11.60 5.27 6.44
CA ARG A 24 12.02 5.98 7.66
C ARG A 24 10.94 5.89 8.73
N LEU A 25 11.30 5.42 9.91
CA LEU A 25 10.45 5.41 11.10
C LEU A 25 10.90 6.52 12.05
N ARG A 26 9.99 7.42 12.42
CA ARG A 26 10.20 8.43 13.45
C ARG A 26 9.36 8.10 14.68
N MET A 27 10.02 7.85 15.81
CA MET A 27 9.35 7.64 17.10
C MET A 27 9.49 8.90 17.95
N ALA A 28 8.38 9.44 18.43
CA ALA A 28 8.37 10.67 19.20
C ALA A 28 9.14 10.53 20.53
N LYS A 29 9.90 11.56 20.89
CA LYS A 29 10.60 11.71 22.17
C LYS A 29 10.36 13.12 22.71
N GLY A 30 9.45 13.23 23.67
CA GLY A 30 9.05 14.54 24.19
C GLY A 30 8.14 15.30 23.21
N TYR A 31 8.16 16.63 23.28
CA TYR A 31 7.25 17.49 22.52
C TYR A 31 7.71 17.72 21.07
N ASP A 32 9.01 17.88 20.86
CA ASP A 32 9.64 18.26 19.59
C ASP A 32 10.74 17.29 19.13
N GLY A 33 11.15 16.35 19.97
CA GLY A 33 12.16 15.36 19.65
C GLY A 33 11.61 14.09 18.99
N PHE A 34 12.47 13.40 18.25
CA PHE A 34 12.21 12.05 17.76
C PHE A 34 13.51 11.25 17.63
N THR A 35 13.40 9.93 17.62
CA THR A 35 14.43 9.05 17.05
C THR A 35 14.02 8.60 15.66
N GLU A 36 14.95 8.68 14.72
CA GLU A 36 14.77 8.18 13.36
C GLU A 36 15.49 6.84 13.19
N THR A 37 14.84 5.93 12.49
CA THR A 37 15.44 4.67 12.02
C THR A 37 15.20 4.56 10.52
N VAL A 38 16.26 4.33 9.76
CA VAL A 38 16.20 4.13 8.32
C VAL A 38 16.29 2.64 8.02
N LEU A 39 15.38 2.13 7.21
CA LEU A 39 15.32 0.75 6.78
C LEU A 39 15.40 0.70 5.26
N LYS A 40 16.27 -0.18 4.75
CA LYS A 40 16.33 -0.53 3.34
C LYS A 40 15.63 -1.86 3.12
N LEU A 41 14.48 -1.84 2.47
CA LEU A 41 13.70 -3.03 2.17
C LEU A 41 14.30 -3.75 0.96
N PRO A 42 14.47 -5.08 1.03
CA PRO A 42 14.89 -5.86 -0.12
C PRO A 42 13.79 -5.89 -1.18
N GLU A 43 14.18 -6.33 -2.37
CA GLU A 43 13.18 -6.70 -3.36
C GLU A 43 12.38 -7.92 -2.92
N GLN A 44 11.14 -8.01 -3.39
CA GLN A 44 10.35 -9.21 -3.19
C GLN A 44 11.03 -10.39 -3.89
N ALA A 45 10.96 -11.57 -3.27
CA ALA A 45 11.46 -12.78 -3.88
C ALA A 45 10.41 -13.37 -4.83
N SER A 46 10.88 -14.12 -5.83
CA SER A 46 10.00 -14.90 -6.68
C SER A 46 9.13 -15.87 -5.87
N PRO A 47 7.83 -16.02 -6.20
CA PRO A 47 7.13 -15.50 -7.37
C PRO A 47 6.41 -14.15 -7.17
N TYR A 48 6.66 -13.42 -6.09
CA TYR A 48 5.95 -12.16 -5.79
C TYR A 48 6.55 -10.93 -6.48
N ASP A 49 7.77 -11.07 -7.00
CA ASP A 49 8.55 -10.02 -7.68
C ASP A 49 7.93 -9.57 -9.02
N ASP A 50 7.14 -10.43 -9.66
CA ASP A 50 6.50 -10.18 -10.95
C ASP A 50 5.06 -10.74 -10.99
N PRO A 51 4.09 -9.98 -11.52
CA PRO A 51 2.69 -10.41 -11.58
C PRO A 51 2.44 -11.68 -12.40
N PHE A 52 3.23 -11.94 -13.46
CA PHE A 52 3.05 -13.15 -14.27
C PHE A 52 3.56 -14.39 -13.54
N SER A 53 4.66 -14.25 -12.82
CA SER A 53 5.24 -15.28 -11.97
C SER A 53 4.28 -15.63 -10.83
N TYR A 54 3.72 -14.63 -10.17
CA TYR A 54 2.68 -14.82 -9.15
C TYR A 54 1.46 -15.54 -9.73
N PHE A 55 0.94 -15.08 -10.88
CA PHE A 55 -0.23 -15.67 -11.52
C PHE A 55 0.00 -17.13 -11.92
N LYS A 56 1.17 -17.45 -12.46
CA LYS A 56 1.59 -18.83 -12.76
C LYS A 56 1.57 -19.70 -11.50
N ALA A 57 2.12 -19.21 -10.38
CA ALA A 57 2.14 -19.94 -9.12
C ALA A 57 0.73 -20.19 -8.56
N VAL A 58 -0.19 -19.21 -8.70
CA VAL A 58 -1.60 -19.36 -8.31
C VAL A 58 -2.29 -20.44 -9.16
N ILE A 59 -2.15 -20.40 -10.50
CA ILE A 59 -2.76 -21.42 -11.39
C ILE A 59 -2.24 -22.83 -11.05
N ARG A 60 -0.95 -22.94 -10.72
CA ARG A 60 -0.32 -24.20 -10.33
C ARG A 60 -0.67 -24.65 -8.91
N LYS A 61 -1.43 -23.86 -8.16
CA LYS A 61 -1.79 -24.09 -6.75
C LYS A 61 -0.57 -24.11 -5.80
N GLU A 62 0.54 -23.50 -6.23
CA GLU A 62 1.73 -23.27 -5.39
C GLU A 62 1.46 -22.13 -4.39
N ILE A 63 0.59 -21.18 -4.77
CA ILE A 63 0.07 -20.12 -3.90
C ILE A 63 -1.45 -20.27 -3.80
N THR A 64 -1.95 -20.23 -2.57
CA THR A 64 -3.39 -20.13 -2.28
C THR A 64 -3.70 -18.71 -1.81
N MET A 65 -4.28 -17.94 -2.70
CA MET A 65 -4.68 -16.55 -2.44
C MET A 65 -5.72 -16.48 -1.33
N GLN A 66 -5.48 -15.63 -0.35
CA GLN A 66 -6.42 -15.33 0.72
C GLN A 66 -7.32 -14.14 0.36
N PRO A 67 -8.51 -14.04 0.96
CA PRO A 67 -9.31 -12.82 0.86
C PRO A 67 -8.48 -11.61 1.30
N TYR A 68 -8.56 -10.52 0.54
CA TYR A 68 -7.86 -9.26 0.78
C TYR A 68 -6.34 -9.28 0.58
N ASP A 69 -5.76 -10.35 0.00
CA ASP A 69 -4.40 -10.30 -0.54
C ASP A 69 -4.28 -9.16 -1.57
N LEU A 70 -3.07 -8.64 -1.77
CA LEU A 70 -2.80 -7.52 -2.68
C LEU A 70 -3.37 -7.75 -4.09
N SER A 71 -3.29 -8.99 -4.57
CA SER A 71 -3.76 -9.41 -5.90
C SER A 71 -5.13 -10.12 -5.86
N SER A 72 -5.83 -10.10 -4.71
CA SER A 72 -7.13 -10.76 -4.56
C SER A 72 -8.25 -10.08 -5.32
N PHE A 73 -9.25 -10.87 -5.72
CA PHE A 73 -10.44 -10.36 -6.38
C PHE A 73 -11.24 -9.43 -5.44
N GLU A 74 -11.37 -9.81 -4.17
CA GLU A 74 -12.05 -9.04 -3.13
C GLU A 74 -11.39 -7.67 -2.93
N ASN A 75 -10.05 -7.63 -2.85
CA ASN A 75 -9.32 -6.37 -2.76
C ASN A 75 -9.54 -5.51 -4.01
N ASN A 76 -9.50 -6.12 -5.20
CA ASN A 76 -9.74 -5.40 -6.45
C ASN A 76 -11.15 -4.79 -6.53
N LEU A 77 -12.18 -5.49 -6.05
CA LEU A 77 -13.54 -4.93 -6.00
C LEU A 77 -13.62 -3.67 -5.12
N ILE A 78 -12.98 -3.69 -3.94
CA ILE A 78 -12.90 -2.52 -3.05
C ILE A 78 -12.20 -1.35 -3.74
N VAL A 79 -11.06 -1.62 -4.38
CA VAL A 79 -10.32 -0.60 -5.13
C VAL A 79 -11.19 0.01 -6.24
N MET A 80 -11.89 -0.81 -7.01
CA MET A 80 -12.77 -0.33 -8.08
C MET A 80 -13.92 0.52 -7.55
N GLU A 81 -14.49 0.18 -6.40
CA GLU A 81 -15.54 0.98 -5.76
C GLU A 81 -15.03 2.37 -5.37
N ILE A 82 -13.84 2.44 -4.75
CA ILE A 82 -13.18 3.69 -4.37
C ILE A 82 -12.91 4.54 -5.61
N LEU A 83 -12.37 3.95 -6.68
CA LEU A 83 -12.01 4.66 -7.90
C LEU A 83 -13.23 5.19 -8.67
N ASP A 84 -14.33 4.43 -8.74
CA ASP A 84 -15.57 4.93 -9.32
C ASP A 84 -16.18 6.07 -8.48
N ALA A 85 -16.17 5.96 -7.15
CA ALA A 85 -16.62 7.03 -6.26
C ALA A 85 -15.77 8.30 -6.42
N ALA A 86 -14.45 8.18 -6.54
CA ALA A 86 -13.54 9.29 -6.81
C ALA A 86 -13.86 9.95 -8.17
N ARG A 87 -14.10 9.16 -9.22
CA ARG A 87 -14.49 9.67 -10.54
C ARG A 87 -15.81 10.44 -10.49
N ARG A 88 -16.82 9.92 -9.77
CA ARG A 88 -18.10 10.61 -9.57
C ARG A 88 -17.94 11.89 -8.75
N SER A 89 -17.18 11.84 -7.66
CA SER A 89 -16.84 12.99 -6.82
C SER A 89 -16.19 14.11 -7.64
N ALA A 90 -15.20 13.77 -8.47
CA ALA A 90 -14.52 14.75 -9.34
C ALA A 90 -15.48 15.40 -10.35
N LYS A 91 -16.49 14.67 -10.84
CA LYS A 91 -17.49 15.21 -11.77
C LYS A 91 -18.52 16.12 -11.09
N THR A 92 -18.92 15.82 -9.87
CA THR A 92 -19.99 16.55 -9.17
C THR A 92 -19.48 17.61 -8.20
N GLY A 93 -18.22 17.55 -7.79
CA GLY A 93 -17.65 18.42 -6.76
C GLY A 93 -18.14 18.11 -5.35
N THR A 94 -18.73 16.92 -5.12
CA THR A 94 -19.35 16.55 -3.85
C THR A 94 -18.83 15.22 -3.34
N THR A 95 -18.72 15.07 -2.02
CA THR A 95 -18.32 13.80 -1.39
C THR A 95 -19.29 12.67 -1.73
N ILE A 96 -18.76 11.57 -2.27
CA ILE A 96 -19.48 10.31 -2.46
C ILE A 96 -19.18 9.41 -1.27
N ARG A 97 -20.21 8.99 -0.53
CA ARG A 97 -20.04 8.03 0.58
C ARG A 97 -19.98 6.61 0.02
N LEU A 98 -18.92 5.89 0.39
CA LEU A 98 -18.81 4.44 0.20
C LEU A 98 -19.67 3.72 1.25
N LYS A 99 -20.12 2.51 0.94
CA LYS A 99 -20.95 1.71 1.84
C LYS A 99 -20.13 0.91 2.83
#